data_AF-A0A845ZVL3-F1
#
_entry.id   AF-A0A845ZVL3-F1
#
_cell.length_a   1.000
_cell.length_b   1.000
_cell.length_c   1.000
_cell.angle_alpha   90.00
_cell.angle_beta   90.00
_cell.angle_gamma   90.00
#
_symmetry.space_group_name_H-M   'P 1'
#
loop_
_entity.id
_entity.type
_entity.pdbx_description
1 polymer ?
#
loop_
_entity_poly.entity_id
_entity_poly.type
_entity_poly.pdbx_seq_one_letter_code
_entity_poly.pdbx_strand_id
1 'polypeptide(L)'
;YNVASLSIWPGIVGTEHISSLALQMGEDKPRNQQSQVISQGYNWETPLLTGRVIAALAADRTVMRFTGRVRIVAELADYYGIIDKDGLRPVSLRSLRFIAPMFWPALIKYASLIPNINVPWFLLLWGILQSPKI
;
A
#
# COMPACT_ATOMS: atom_id res chain seq x y z
N TYR A 1 -24.32 -1.03 -21.66
CA TYR A 1 -23.94 -2.33 -21.06
C TYR A 1 -22.42 -2.43 -21.00
N ASN A 2 -21.83 -3.34 -20.21
CA ASN A 2 -20.36 -3.50 -20.02
C ASN A 2 -19.63 -2.32 -19.33
N VAL A 3 -20.15 -1.87 -18.19
CA VAL A 3 -19.50 -0.85 -17.34
C VAL A 3 -18.80 -1.55 -16.17
N ALA A 4 -17.48 -1.37 -16.06
CA ALA A 4 -16.73 -1.82 -14.89
C ALA A 4 -16.78 -0.75 -13.79
N SER A 5 -17.05 -1.16 -12.56
CA SER A 5 -17.01 -0.30 -11.38
C SER A 5 -16.25 -1.02 -10.27
N LEU A 6 -15.18 -0.40 -9.78
CA LEU A 6 -14.27 -0.97 -8.77
C LEU A 6 -13.70 0.15 -7.90
N SER A 7 -13.20 -0.21 -6.72
CA SER A 7 -12.55 0.75 -5.83
C SER A 7 -11.04 0.51 -5.84
N ILE A 8 -10.27 1.57 -5.99
CA ILE A 8 -8.80 1.51 -5.89
C ILE A 8 -8.39 1.93 -4.49
N TRP A 9 -7.43 1.20 -3.91
CA TRP A 9 -6.87 1.46 -2.60
C TRP A 9 -5.37 1.73 -2.71
N PRO A 10 -4.97 3.01 -2.72
CA PRO A 10 -3.57 3.41 -2.68
C PRO A 10 -2.87 2.99 -1.38
N GLY A 11 -1.56 2.86 -1.45
CA GLY A 11 -0.69 2.77 -0.28
C GLY A 11 -0.51 4.12 0.42
N ILE A 12 0.64 4.31 1.07
CA ILE A 12 1.01 5.62 1.62
C ILE A 12 1.53 6.48 0.46
N VAL A 13 0.71 7.42 0.02
CA VAL A 13 1.07 8.28 -1.12
C VAL A 13 1.86 9.50 -0.65
N GLY A 14 3.08 9.67 -1.15
CA GLY A 14 3.97 10.80 -0.82
C GLY A 14 3.52 12.12 -1.46
N THR A 15 2.41 12.69 -0.98
CA THR A 15 1.94 14.04 -1.34
C THR A 15 2.58 15.09 -0.43
N GLU A 16 2.45 16.37 -0.79
CA GLU A 16 2.89 17.51 0.02
C GLU A 16 2.24 17.48 1.42
N HIS A 17 0.97 17.07 1.48
CA HIS A 17 0.24 16.95 2.74
C HIS A 17 0.76 15.79 3.61
N ILE A 18 0.97 14.60 3.03
CA ILE A 18 1.50 13.45 3.78
C ILE A 18 2.95 13.69 4.21
N SER A 19 3.74 14.35 3.36
CA SER A 19 5.13 14.71 3.67
C SER A 19 5.22 15.71 4.82
N SER A 20 4.37 16.76 4.82
CA SER A 20 4.34 17.73 5.92
C SER A 20 3.85 17.11 7.23
N LEU A 21 2.83 16.24 7.17
CA LEU A 21 2.36 15.47 8.31
C LEU A 21 3.43 14.52 8.86
N ALA A 22 4.19 13.85 7.98
CA ALA A 22 5.30 12.98 8.37
C ALA A 22 6.43 13.74 9.09
N LEU A 23 6.74 14.96 8.65
CA LEU A 23 7.72 15.83 9.31
C LEU A 23 7.25 16.25 10.71
N GLN A 24 6.00 16.69 10.85
CA GLN A 24 5.42 17.08 12.14
C GLN A 24 5.42 15.90 13.13
N MET A 25 5.09 14.70 12.66
CA MET A 25 5.14 13.48 13.47
C MET A 25 6.56 13.05 13.88
N GLY A 26 7.59 13.52 13.16
CA GLY A 26 8.99 13.27 13.50
C GLY A 26 9.53 14.22 14.57
N GLU A 27 8.99 15.44 14.64
CA GLU A 27 9.39 16.47 15.61
C GLU A 27 8.72 16.28 16.99
N ASP A 28 7.46 15.85 17.01
CA ASP A 28 6.80 15.41 18.24
C ASP A 28 7.31 14.02 18.63
N LYS A 29 8.02 13.92 19.78
CA LYS A 29 8.60 12.67 20.34
C LYS A 29 7.80 11.41 19.97
N PRO A 30 8.44 10.30 19.57
CA PRO A 30 7.78 9.16 18.94
C PRO A 30 6.86 8.46 19.94
N ARG A 31 5.62 8.94 20.04
CA ARG A 31 4.65 8.45 21.02
C ARG A 31 4.08 7.10 20.60
N ASN A 32 4.07 6.82 19.29
CA ASN A 32 3.50 5.61 18.69
C ASN A 32 4.43 5.01 17.61
N GLN A 33 4.54 3.68 17.61
CA GLN A 33 5.35 2.88 16.69
C GLN A 33 4.97 3.05 15.22
N GLN A 34 3.67 3.25 14.91
CA GLN A 34 3.19 3.57 13.56
C GLN A 34 3.74 4.89 13.01
N SER A 35 3.94 5.91 13.86
CA SER A 35 4.43 7.23 13.44
C SER A 35 5.84 7.16 12.88
N GLN A 36 6.67 6.23 13.36
CA GLN A 36 8.04 6.02 12.88
C GLN A 36 8.10 5.35 11.50
N VAL A 37 7.16 4.47 11.18
CA VAL A 37 7.12 3.79 9.87
C VAL A 37 6.74 4.78 8.77
N ILE A 38 5.78 5.66 9.07
CA ILE A 38 5.31 6.70 8.15
C ILE A 38 6.42 7.74 7.94
N SER A 39 7.04 8.24 9.00
CA SER A 39 8.07 9.29 8.89
C SER A 39 9.36 8.85 8.15
N GLN A 40 9.62 7.54 8.06
CA GLN A 40 10.78 7.00 7.36
C GLN A 40 10.57 6.77 5.85
N GLY A 41 9.40 7.11 5.29
CA GLY A 41 9.14 6.88 3.87
C GLY A 41 9.01 5.40 3.47
N TYR A 42 8.88 4.49 4.44
CA TYR A 42 8.87 3.07 4.17
C TYR A 42 7.63 2.66 3.37
N ASN A 43 7.86 2.01 2.22
CA ASN A 43 6.81 1.55 1.31
C ASN A 43 5.90 2.68 0.79
N TRP A 44 6.42 3.91 0.71
CA TRP A 44 5.70 5.02 0.09
C TRP A 44 5.60 4.81 -1.42
N GLU A 45 4.49 5.29 -1.98
CA GLU A 45 4.25 5.33 -3.42
C GLU A 45 4.05 6.78 -3.87
N THR A 46 4.35 7.05 -5.14
CA THR A 46 4.05 8.35 -5.72
C THR A 46 2.64 8.37 -6.32
N PRO A 47 2.00 9.55 -6.44
CA PRO A 47 0.73 9.68 -7.16
C PRO A 47 0.81 9.17 -8.62
N LEU A 48 2.01 9.17 -9.22
CA LEU A 48 2.26 8.66 -10.56
C LEU A 48 1.97 7.16 -10.66
N LEU A 49 2.27 6.36 -9.62
CA LEU A 49 1.97 4.93 -9.64
C LEU A 49 0.47 4.67 -9.75
N THR A 50 -0.31 5.35 -8.91
CA THR A 50 -1.77 5.27 -8.93
C THR A 50 -2.33 5.68 -10.30
N GLY A 51 -1.83 6.77 -10.88
CA GLY A 51 -2.19 7.19 -12.23
C GLY A 51 -1.86 6.15 -13.31
N ARG A 52 -0.66 5.55 -13.27
CA ARG A 52 -0.25 4.47 -14.19
C ARG A 52 -1.13 3.23 -14.07
N VAL A 53 -1.48 2.84 -12.84
CA VAL A 53 -2.38 1.71 -12.58
C VAL A 53 -3.79 1.98 -13.12
N ILE A 54 -4.32 3.19 -12.92
CA ILE A 54 -5.62 3.58 -13.48
C ILE A 54 -5.59 3.53 -15.01
N ALA A 55 -4.53 4.05 -15.63
CA ALA A 55 -4.36 4.00 -17.08
C ALA A 55 -4.31 2.56 -17.61
N ALA A 56 -3.60 1.66 -16.92
CA ALA A 56 -3.55 0.24 -17.27
C ALA A 56 -4.91 -0.46 -17.12
N LEU A 57 -5.65 -0.18 -16.03
CA LEU A 57 -7.02 -0.68 -15.85
C LEU A 57 -7.95 -0.22 -16.96
N ALA A 58 -7.86 1.05 -17.37
CA ALA A 58 -8.67 1.61 -18.45
C ALA A 58 -8.36 0.96 -19.82
N ALA A 59 -7.12 0.51 -20.03
CA ALA A 59 -6.69 -0.18 -21.25
C ALA A 59 -6.94 -1.70 -21.22
N ASP A 60 -7.22 -2.29 -20.06
CA ASP A 60 -7.39 -3.73 -19.90
C ASP A 60 -8.74 -4.21 -20.46
N ARG A 61 -8.70 -4.97 -21.56
CA ARG A 61 -9.89 -5.57 -22.18
C ARG A 61 -10.63 -6.56 -21.27
N THR A 62 -9.99 -7.04 -20.22
CA THR A 62 -10.53 -7.97 -19.23
C THR A 62 -10.91 -7.29 -17.91
N VAL A 63 -10.94 -5.94 -17.86
CA VAL A 63 -11.18 -5.14 -16.64
C VAL A 63 -12.44 -5.54 -15.86
N MET A 64 -13.46 -6.06 -16.53
CA MET A 64 -14.71 -6.53 -15.91
C MET A 64 -14.50 -7.56 -14.78
N ARG A 65 -13.39 -8.32 -14.80
CA ARG A 65 -13.04 -9.25 -13.71
C ARG A 65 -12.76 -8.57 -12.37
N PHE A 66 -12.50 -7.27 -12.39
CA PHE A 66 -12.22 -6.46 -11.20
C PHE A 66 -13.46 -5.74 -10.66
N THR A 67 -14.59 -5.77 -11.39
CA THR A 67 -15.83 -5.11 -10.98
C THR A 67 -16.32 -5.60 -9.60
N GLY A 68 -16.82 -4.67 -8.79
CA GLY A 68 -17.38 -4.92 -7.47
C GLY A 68 -16.35 -5.24 -6.38
N ARG A 69 -15.06 -4.96 -6.61
CA ARG A 69 -13.97 -5.33 -5.69
C ARG A 69 -13.06 -4.15 -5.41
N VAL A 70 -12.46 -4.17 -4.22
CA VAL A 70 -11.36 -3.27 -3.85
C VAL A 70 -10.05 -3.83 -4.42
N ARG A 71 -9.23 -2.97 -5.01
CA ARG A 71 -7.92 -3.32 -5.59
C ARG A 71 -6.83 -2.44 -5.04
N ILE A 72 -5.84 -3.06 -4.41
CA ILE A 72 -4.66 -2.36 -3.88
C ILE A 72 -3.76 -1.97 -5.05
N VAL A 73 -3.33 -0.71 -5.09
CA VAL A 73 -2.51 -0.17 -6.19
C VAL A 73 -1.23 -0.98 -6.40
N ALA A 74 -0.50 -1.27 -5.32
CA ALA A 74 0.73 -2.07 -5.38
C ALA A 74 0.50 -3.50 -5.95
N GLU A 75 -0.64 -4.12 -5.71
CA GLU A 75 -0.95 -5.44 -6.27
C GLU A 75 -1.28 -5.38 -7.76
N LEU A 76 -2.01 -4.35 -8.18
CA LEU A 76 -2.26 -4.13 -9.60
C LEU A 76 -0.98 -3.71 -10.33
N ALA A 77 -0.12 -2.93 -9.70
CA ALA A 77 1.17 -2.57 -10.26
C ALA A 77 2.04 -3.81 -10.50
N ASP A 78 2.11 -4.73 -9.53
CA ASP A 78 2.81 -6.00 -9.72
C ASP A 78 2.16 -6.85 -10.83
N TYR A 79 0.82 -6.95 -10.82
CA TYR A 79 0.05 -7.69 -11.83
C TYR A 79 0.27 -7.17 -13.27
N TYR A 80 0.29 -5.85 -13.46
CA TYR A 80 0.50 -5.22 -14.77
C TYR A 80 1.97 -4.98 -15.10
N GLY A 81 2.91 -5.36 -14.22
CA GLY A 81 4.34 -5.11 -14.43
C GLY A 81 4.73 -3.62 -14.37
N ILE A 82 3.91 -2.78 -13.73
CA ILE A 82 4.15 -1.35 -13.57
C ILE A 82 5.19 -1.12 -12.48
N ILE A 83 6.02 -0.11 -12.69
CA ILE A 83 7.03 0.36 -11.74
C ILE A 83 6.69 1.81 -11.40
N ASP A 84 6.94 2.22 -10.17
CA ASP A 84 6.79 3.61 -9.73
C ASP A 84 7.94 4.48 -10.27
N LYS A 85 8.00 5.73 -9.82
CA LYS A 85 9.12 6.63 -10.01
C LYS A 85 10.42 6.01 -9.44
N ASP A 86 11.55 6.33 -10.06
CA ASP A 86 12.89 5.96 -9.61
C ASP A 86 13.15 4.44 -9.47
N GLY A 87 12.38 3.62 -10.20
CA GLY A 87 12.54 2.17 -10.20
C GLY A 87 11.93 1.46 -8.99
N LEU A 88 11.22 2.19 -8.12
CA LEU A 88 10.62 1.64 -6.92
C LEU A 88 9.38 0.80 -7.24
N ARG A 89 9.18 -0.27 -6.47
CA ARG A 89 7.94 -1.05 -6.48
C ARG A 89 7.46 -1.25 -5.04
N PRO A 90 6.46 -0.49 -4.58
CA PRO A 90 5.88 -0.71 -3.27
C PRO A 90 5.24 -2.10 -3.22
N VAL A 91 5.34 -2.74 -2.05
CA VAL A 91 4.64 -3.99 -1.78
C VAL A 91 3.21 -3.72 -1.32
N SER A 92 2.34 -4.72 -1.49
CA SER A 92 0.96 -4.64 -0.99
C SER A 92 0.92 -4.34 0.51
N LEU A 93 -0.09 -3.60 0.95
CA LEU A 93 -0.43 -3.44 2.37
C LEU A 93 -0.75 -4.77 3.06
N ARG A 94 -1.05 -5.82 2.27
CA ARG A 94 -1.27 -7.18 2.76
C ARG A 94 0.00 -8.04 2.78
N SER A 95 1.10 -7.53 2.24
CA SER A 95 2.33 -8.28 2.14
C SER A 95 2.92 -8.51 3.53
N LEU A 96 3.45 -9.72 3.78
CA LEU A 96 4.25 -9.98 4.97
C LEU A 96 5.42 -8.99 5.10
N ARG A 97 6.01 -8.59 3.96
CA ARG A 97 7.07 -7.56 3.92
C ARG A 97 6.59 -6.21 4.44
N PHE A 98 5.32 -5.86 4.25
CA PHE A 98 4.75 -4.63 4.80
C PHE A 98 4.32 -4.78 6.26
N ILE A 99 3.69 -5.91 6.59
CA ILE A 99 3.06 -6.13 7.90
C ILE A 99 4.09 -6.40 9.00
N ALA A 100 5.12 -7.21 8.75
CA ALA A 100 6.06 -7.59 9.80
C ALA A 100 6.79 -6.39 10.43
N PRO A 101 7.25 -5.38 9.66
CA PRO A 101 7.81 -4.15 10.23
C PRO A 101 6.83 -3.30 11.05
N MET A 102 5.51 -3.47 10.88
CA MET A 102 4.51 -2.76 11.68
C MET A 102 4.50 -3.24 13.14
N PHE A 103 4.71 -4.53 13.37
CA PHE A 103 4.83 -5.11 14.71
C PHE A 103 6.27 -5.00 15.26
N TRP A 104 7.27 -5.08 14.37
CA TRP A 104 8.68 -5.00 14.73
C TRP A 104 9.46 -4.04 13.80
N PRO A 105 9.53 -2.73 14.11
CA PRO A 105 10.15 -1.71 13.26
C PRO A 105 11.63 -1.94 12.96
N ALA A 106 12.34 -2.66 13.82
CA ALA A 106 13.73 -3.06 13.54
C ALA A 106 13.85 -3.87 12.22
N LEU A 107 12.77 -4.52 11.79
CA LEU A 107 12.72 -5.28 10.55
C LEU A 107 12.67 -4.42 9.28
N ILE A 108 12.43 -3.10 9.36
CA ILE A 108 12.44 -2.20 8.18
C ILE A 108 13.76 -2.34 7.42
N LYS A 109 14.90 -2.38 8.14
CA LYS A 109 16.25 -2.52 7.55
C LYS A 109 16.46 -3.87 6.85
N TYR A 110 15.69 -4.88 7.23
CA TYR A 110 15.76 -6.24 6.72
C TYR A 110 14.55 -6.59 5.84
N ALA A 111 13.73 -5.60 5.45
CA ALA A 111 12.51 -5.82 4.69
C ALA A 111 12.75 -6.60 3.38
N SER A 112 13.92 -6.40 2.75
CA SER A 112 14.31 -7.14 1.53
C SER A 112 14.40 -8.66 1.75
N LEU A 113 14.75 -9.11 2.96
CA LEU A 113 14.83 -10.52 3.33
C LEU A 113 13.46 -11.13 3.62
N ILE A 114 12.47 -10.31 3.95
CA ILE A 114 11.11 -10.78 4.24
C ILE A 114 10.43 -11.12 2.91
N PRO A 115 9.82 -12.32 2.78
CA PRO A 115 9.16 -12.71 1.54
C PRO A 115 7.96 -11.79 1.24
N ASN A 116 7.80 -11.41 -0.02
CA ASN A 116 6.69 -10.59 -0.49
C ASN A 116 5.44 -11.46 -0.76
N ILE A 117 4.87 -12.04 0.28
CA ILE A 117 3.68 -12.91 0.19
C ILE A 117 2.47 -12.13 0.72
N ASN A 118 1.43 -12.01 -0.11
CA ASN A 118 0.20 -11.34 0.26
C ASN A 118 -0.66 -12.23 1.16
N VAL A 119 -0.88 -11.77 2.39
CA VAL A 119 -1.71 -12.47 3.37
C VAL A 119 -3.18 -12.44 2.92
N PRO A 120 -3.89 -13.58 2.89
CA PRO A 120 -5.32 -13.64 2.61
C PRO A 120 -6.17 -12.75 3.52
N TRP A 121 -7.23 -12.16 2.99
CA TRP A 121 -8.09 -11.22 3.72
C TRP A 121 -8.66 -11.77 5.04
N PHE A 122 -9.06 -13.04 5.06
CA PHE A 122 -9.64 -13.64 6.27
C PHE A 122 -8.67 -13.66 7.45
N LEU A 123 -7.36 -13.85 7.21
CA LEU A 123 -6.34 -13.80 8.25
C LEU A 123 -6.12 -12.36 8.75
N LEU A 124 -6.15 -11.37 7.85
CA LEU A 124 -5.97 -9.97 8.21
C LEU A 124 -7.12 -9.43 9.07
N LEU A 125 -8.37 -9.79 8.71
CA LEU A 125 -9.57 -9.39 9.44
C LEU A 125 -9.65 -10.04 10.83
N TRP A 126 -9.08 -11.23 11.00
CA TRP A 126 -9.11 -11.91 12.29
C TRP A 126 -8.14 -11.28 13.31
N GLY A 127 -6.97 -10.83 12.86
CA GLY A 127 -5.89 -10.40 13.75
C GLY A 127 -5.60 -8.90 13.77
N ILE A 128 -5.53 -8.24 12.61
CA ILE A 128 -4.82 -6.96 12.44
C ILE A 128 -5.78 -5.79 12.26
N LEU A 129 -6.88 -6.00 11.53
CA LEU A 129 -7.90 -5.00 11.26
C LEU A 129 -9.17 -5.34 12.05
N GLN A 130 -9.14 -5.16 13.38
CA GLN A 130 -10.39 -5.17 14.13
C GLN A 130 -11.20 -3.95 13.72
N SER A 131 -12.38 -4.15 13.14
CA SER A 131 -13.33 -3.06 12.93
C SER A 131 -13.59 -2.37 14.27
N PRO A 132 -13.75 -1.02 14.28
CA PRO A 132 -14.19 -0.32 15.48
C PRO A 132 -15.44 -1.02 16.00
N LYS A 133 -15.38 -1.50 17.25
CA LYS A 133 -16.57 -2.03 17.91
C LYS A 133 -17.48 -0.83 18.15
N ILE A 134 -18.60 -0.81 17.44
CA ILE A 134 -19.70 0.13 17.68
C ILE A 134 -20.33 -0.24 19.02
#